data_AF-A0A0V1KQR5-F1
#
_entry.id   AF-A0A0V1KQR5-F1
#
_cell.length_a   1.000
_cell.length_b   1.000
_cell.length_c   1.000
_cell.angle_alpha   90.00
_cell.angle_beta   90.00
_cell.angle_gamma   90.00
#
_symmetry.space_group_name_H-M   'P 1'
#
loop_
_entity.id
_entity.type
_entity.pdbx_description
1 polymer ?
#
loop_
_entity_poly.entity_id
_entity_poly.type
_entity_poly.pdbx_seq_one_letter_code
_entity_poly.pdbx_strand_id
1 'polypeptide(L)' 'MLNKYFAQFGVFCILLSVDEAMVSYFDRQSAMMFIRGKPICFGYKIWMLCGNDGYPYYMSIYQGKDE' A
#
# COMPACT_ATOMS: atom_id res chain seq x y z
N MET A 1 -11.92 -4.12 -6.81
CA MET A 1 -13.18 -3.33 -6.70
C MET A 1 -12.92 -2.00 -6.01
N LEU A 2 -12.20 -1.98 -4.89
CA LEU A 2 -11.88 -0.76 -4.12
C LEU A 2 -11.12 0.32 -4.91
N ASN A 3 -10.09 -0.05 -5.68
CA ASN A 3 -9.31 0.91 -6.48
C ASN A 3 -10.15 1.69 -7.51
N LYS A 4 -11.25 1.11 -7.98
CA LYS A 4 -12.16 1.82 -8.89
C LYS A 4 -12.86 2.98 -8.19
N TYR A 5 -13.24 2.80 -6.92
CA TYR A 5 -13.86 3.86 -6.13
C TYR A 5 -12.86 4.96 -5.76
N PHE A 6 -11.60 4.60 -5.46
CA PHE A 6 -10.58 5.62 -5.21
C PHE A 6 -10.36 6.55 -6.39
N ALA A 7 -10.27 5.98 -7.59
CA ALA A 7 -10.13 6.76 -8.82
C ALA A 7 -11.42 7.54 -9.19
N GLN A 8 -12.60 7.03 -8.83
CA GLN A 8 -13.88 7.68 -9.13
C GLN A 8 -14.15 8.89 -8.25
N PHE A 9 -13.85 8.80 -6.94
CA PHE A 9 -14.15 9.85 -5.97
C PHE A 9 -12.95 10.72 -5.59
N GLY A 10 -11.73 10.32 -5.98
CA GLY A 10 -10.51 11.08 -5.74
C GLY A 10 -10.42 12.30 -6.65
N VAL A 11 -9.97 13.42 -6.08
CA VAL A 11 -9.67 14.64 -6.85
C VAL A 11 -8.24 14.52 -7.36
N PHE A 12 -8.04 14.35 -8.67
CA PHE A 12 -6.70 14.15 -9.23
C PHE A 12 -5.76 15.32 -8.93
N CYS A 13 -4.66 14.99 -8.27
CA CYS A 13 -3.54 15.89 -8.03
C CYS A 13 -2.46 15.73 -9.12
N ILE A 14 -1.76 16.81 -9.43
CA ILE A 14 -0.65 16.82 -10.41
C ILE A 14 0.57 16.08 -9.85
N LEU A 15 0.80 16.19 -8.54
CA LEU A 15 1.92 15.56 -7.84
C LEU A 15 1.47 14.22 -7.28
N LEU A 16 2.01 13.15 -7.83
CA LEU A 16 1.76 11.77 -7.45
C LEU A 16 3.06 11.10 -7.00
N SER A 17 2.97 10.32 -5.93
CA SER A 17 4.07 9.53 -5.39
C SER A 17 3.65 8.07 -5.26
N VAL A 18 4.53 7.16 -5.68
CA VAL A 18 4.38 5.72 -5.43
C VAL A 18 5.34 5.32 -4.33
N ASP A 19 4.83 4.69 -3.28
CA ASP A 19 5.65 4.21 -2.18
C ASP A 19 5.08 2.92 -1.56
N GLU A 20 5.91 2.28 -0.72
CA GLU A 20 5.60 1.09 0.02
C GLU A 20 5.15 1.42 1.46
N ALA A 21 3.95 0.99 1.82
CA ALA A 21 3.48 1.04 3.20
C ALA A 21 3.49 -0.35 3.85
N MET A 22 3.65 -0.36 5.18
CA MET A 22 3.54 -1.55 6.01
C MET A 22 2.30 -1.44 6.90
N VAL A 23 1.41 -2.43 6.82
CA VAL A 23 0.24 -2.54 7.69
C VAL A 23 0.51 -3.61 8.74
N SER A 24 0.49 -3.22 10.02
CA SER A 24 0.67 -4.15 11.14
C SER A 24 -0.47 -5.17 11.17
N TYR A 25 -0.12 -6.44 11.33
CA TYR A 25 -1.07 -7.53 11.52
C TYR A 25 -0.50 -8.49 12.57
N PHE A 26 -1.35 -8.95 13.49
CA PHE A 26 -0.90 -9.69 14.67
C PHE A 26 -0.93 -11.21 14.49
N ASP A 27 -1.76 -11.75 13.60
CA ASP A 27 -1.83 -13.21 13.42
C ASP A 27 -0.68 -13.73 12.54
N ARG A 28 -0.34 -15.01 12.77
CA ARG A 28 0.68 -15.70 11.98
C ARG A 28 0.12 -16.13 10.64
N GLN A 29 0.36 -15.29 9.63
CA GLN A 29 0.02 -15.58 8.25
C GLN A 29 1.27 -15.63 7.37
N SER A 30 1.31 -16.57 6.43
CA SER A 30 2.49 -16.82 5.57
C SER A 30 2.87 -15.64 4.68
N ALA A 31 1.92 -14.75 4.39
CA ALA A 31 2.12 -13.57 3.55
C ALA A 31 2.65 -12.34 4.31
N MET A 32 2.94 -12.44 5.61
CA MET A 32 3.62 -11.38 6.35
C MET A 32 5.04 -11.20 5.85
N MET A 33 5.44 -9.95 5.68
CA MET A 33 6.79 -9.57 5.27
C MET A 33 7.51 -8.86 6.40
N PHE A 34 8.83 -9.03 6.40
CA PHE A 34 9.74 -8.27 7.24
C PHE A 34 10.49 -7.25 6.40
N ILE A 35 10.38 -5.97 6.76
CA ILE A 35 11.19 -4.88 6.19
C ILE A 35 11.98 -4.22 7.30
N ARG A 36 13.31 -4.33 7.22
CA ARG A 36 14.21 -3.73 8.21
C ARG A 36 14.21 -2.21 8.08
N GLY A 37 14.09 -1.50 9.21
CA GLY A 37 14.22 -0.04 9.28
C GLY A 37 12.90 0.74 9.22
N LYS A 38 11.75 0.07 9.04
CA LYS A 38 10.43 0.71 9.19
C LYS A 38 9.98 0.65 10.65
N PRO A 39 9.21 1.64 11.16
CA PRO A 39 8.65 1.59 12.51
C PRO A 39 7.84 0.31 12.77
N ILE A 40 7.08 -0.13 11.76
CA ILE A 40 6.43 -1.43 11.71
C ILE A 40 7.25 -2.34 10.80
N CYS A 41 8.10 -3.17 11.40
CA CYS A 41 8.99 -4.05 10.64
C CYS A 41 8.28 -5.31 10.12
N PHE A 42 7.22 -5.78 10.80
CA PHE A 42 6.48 -7.00 10.44
C PHE A 42 5.02 -6.68 10.11
N GLY A 43 4.56 -7.06 8.92
CA GLY A 43 3.20 -6.79 8.48
C GLY A 43 2.96 -7.10 7.02
N TYR A 44 1.83 -6.65 6.49
CA TYR A 44 1.54 -6.72 5.06
C TYR A 44 2.16 -5.53 4.34
N LYS A 45 2.92 -5.82 3.28
CA LYS A 45 3.44 -4.81 2.38
C LYS A 45 2.38 -4.43 1.36
N ILE A 46 2.14 -3.14 1.22
CA ILE A 46 1.20 -2.58 0.26
C ILE A 46 1.92 -1.53 -0.59
N TRP A 47 1.77 -1.63 -1.90
CA TRP A 47 2.13 -0.57 -2.83
C TRP A 47 0.99 0.43 -2.92
N MET A 48 1.28 1.71 -2.68
CA MET A 48 0.29 2.77 -2.74
C MET A 48 0.72 3.86 -3.71
N LEU A 49 -0.22 4.31 -4.54
CA LEU A 49 -0.12 5.53 -5.32
C LEU A 49 -0.93 6.60 -4.60
N CYS A 50 -0.26 7.62 -4.08
CA CYS A 50 -0.88 8.71 -3.34
C CYS A 50 -0.61 10.06 -3.99
N GLY A 51 -1.53 10.99 -3.81
CA GLY A 51 -1.32 12.41 -4.12
C GLY A 51 -0.51 13.10 -3.03
N ASN A 52 -0.05 14.31 -3.32
CA ASN A 52 0.61 15.16 -2.32
C ASN A 52 -0.32 15.54 -1.14
N ASP A 53 -1.63 15.44 -1.33
CA ASP A 53 -2.66 15.57 -0.29
C ASP A 53 -2.77 14.33 0.62
N GLY A 54 -2.07 13.25 0.29
CA GLY A 54 -2.10 11.98 0.99
C GLY A 54 -3.25 11.06 0.55
N TYR A 55 -4.06 11.44 -0.44
CA TYR A 55 -5.17 10.62 -0.89
C TYR A 55 -4.68 9.42 -1.73
N PRO A 56 -5.08 8.17 -1.42
CA PRO A 56 -4.67 7.00 -2.18
C PRO A 56 -5.56 6.83 -3.42
N TYR A 57 -4.96 6.84 -4.62
CA TYR A 57 -5.65 6.55 -5.88
C TYR A 57 -5.64 5.06 -6.22
N TYR A 58 -4.60 4.35 -5.80
CA TYR A 58 -4.43 2.94 -6.09
C TYR A 58 -3.67 2.26 -4.95
N MET A 59 -4.15 1.09 -4.54
CA MET A 59 -3.45 0.24 -3.57
C MET A 59 -3.36 -1.19 -4.11
N SER A 60 -2.19 -1.80 -3.95
CA SER A 60 -1.97 -3.21 -4.28
C SER A 60 -1.24 -3.90 -3.15
N ILE A 61 -1.83 -4.99 -2.65
CA ILE A 61 -1.18 -5.83 -1.65
C ILE A 61 -0.09 -6.64 -2.37
N TYR A 62 1.12 -6.66 -1.83
CA TYR A 62 2.17 -7.49 -2.37
C TYR A 62 1.88 -8.97 -2.04
N GLN A 63 1.83 -9.82 -3.06
CA GLN A 63 1.47 -11.23 -2.93
C GLN A 63 2.67 -12.18 -3.01
N GLY A 64 3.89 -11.64 -3.08
CA GLY A 64 5.10 -12.42 -3.33
C GLY A 64 5.71 -12.05 -4.67
N LYS A 65 6.64 -12.89 -5.12
CA LYS A 65 7.20 -12.81 -6.46
C LYS A 65 6.30 -13.63 -7.38
N ASP A 66 5.74 -13.00 -8.41
CA ASP A 66 5.10 -13.72 -9.50
C ASP A 66 6.18 -14.56 -10.21
N GLU A 67 5.91 -15.85 -10.44
CA GLU A 67 6.82 -16.77 -11.13
C GLU A 67 7.12 -16.35 -12.57
#